data_AF-A0A961YNN4-F1
#
_entry.id   AF-A0A961YNN4-F1
#
_cell.length_a   1.000
_cell.length_b   1.000
_cell.length_c   1.000
_cell.angle_alpha   90.00
_cell.angle_beta   90.00
_cell.angle_gamma   90.00
#
_symmetry.space_group_name_H-M   'P 1'
#
loop_
_entity.id
_entity.type
_entity.pdbx_description
1 polymer ?
#
loop_
_entity_poly.entity_id
_entity_poly.type
_entity_poly.pdbx_seq_one_letter_code
_entity_poly.pdbx_strand_id
1 'polypeptide(L)'
;MSDSTPDRTAPDRRNDQYAWIDEMASDLLAASKDLVNTGEQGRVSDESVAKIMTAVLRLYAAKTDGEERTFRPLHGKGDQEITATELLTGVSELLRAMNLSPMELSIWFRHRPDIEEE
;
A
#
# COMPACT_ATOMS: atom_id res chain seq x y z
N MET A 1 16.13 -30.27 34.09
CA MET A 1 16.35 -28.82 33.95
C MET A 1 15.71 -28.41 32.64
N SER A 2 14.45 -27.99 32.68
CA SER A 2 13.75 -27.46 31.52
C SER A 2 13.95 -25.96 31.54
N ASP A 3 14.79 -25.46 30.63
CA ASP A 3 14.98 -24.02 30.46
C ASP A 3 13.94 -23.55 29.45
N SER A 4 12.76 -23.19 29.97
CA SER A 4 11.73 -22.51 29.17
C SER A 4 12.12 -21.04 29.09
N THR A 5 12.85 -20.69 28.03
CA THR A 5 13.09 -19.30 27.65
C THR A 5 11.74 -18.59 27.51
N PRO A 6 11.49 -17.49 28.24
CA PRO A 6 10.24 -16.77 28.11
C PRO A 6 10.17 -16.14 26.71
N ASP A 7 9.09 -16.47 26.00
CA ASP A 7 8.68 -15.83 24.77
C ASP A 7 8.70 -14.31 24.97
N ARG A 8 9.60 -13.62 24.25
CA ARG A 8 9.80 -12.17 24.34
C ARG A 8 8.57 -11.50 23.73
N THR A 9 7.56 -11.27 24.59
CA THR A 9 6.63 -10.15 24.56
C THR A 9 6.29 -9.63 23.17
N ALA A 10 5.25 -10.22 22.56
CA ALA A 10 4.48 -9.48 21.57
C ALA A 10 4.11 -8.10 22.17
N PRO A 11 4.31 -7.00 21.44
CA PRO A 11 3.99 -5.67 21.97
C PRO A 11 2.51 -5.64 22.35
N ASP A 12 2.22 -5.07 23.52
CA ASP A 12 0.86 -4.92 24.05
C ASP A 12 0.05 -4.02 23.11
N ARG A 13 -0.58 -4.63 22.09
CA ARG A 13 -1.39 -3.97 21.05
C ARG A 13 -2.56 -3.15 21.59
N ARG A 14 -2.84 -3.25 22.89
CA ARG A 14 -3.94 -2.53 23.56
C ARG A 14 -3.76 -1.02 23.59
N ASN A 15 -2.54 -0.50 23.36
CA ASN A 15 -2.24 0.94 23.31
C ASN A 15 -1.41 1.34 22.07
N ASP A 16 -1.63 0.68 20.94
CA ASP A 16 -1.01 1.15 19.69
C ASP A 16 -1.72 2.41 19.21
N GLN A 17 -1.02 3.55 19.32
CA GLN A 17 -1.50 4.87 18.89
C GLN A 17 -1.87 4.94 17.39
N TYR A 18 -1.44 3.95 16.59
CA TYR A 18 -1.69 3.87 15.15
C TYR A 18 -2.62 2.72 14.76
N ALA A 19 -3.16 1.94 15.71
CA ALA A 19 -4.09 0.84 15.41
C ALA A 19 -5.34 1.30 14.64
N TRP A 20 -5.77 2.55 14.84
CA TRP A 20 -6.89 3.15 14.10
C TRP A 20 -6.67 3.15 12.58
N ILE A 21 -5.41 3.10 12.09
CA ILE A 21 -5.10 3.04 10.67
C ILE A 21 -5.59 1.72 10.06
N ASP A 22 -5.52 0.61 10.80
CA ASP A 22 -5.97 -0.70 10.32
C ASP A 22 -7.51 -0.75 10.21
N GLU A 23 -8.22 -0.13 11.17
CA GLU A 23 -9.67 0.04 11.14
C GLU A 23 -10.09 0.94 9.98
N MET A 24 -9.47 2.12 9.86
CA MET A 24 -9.70 3.06 8.77
C MET A 24 -9.43 2.43 7.40
N ALA A 25 -8.40 1.59 7.26
CA ALA A 25 -8.07 0.95 5.98
C ALA A 25 -9.19 0.02 5.51
N SER A 26 -9.80 -0.72 6.43
CA SER A 26 -10.93 -1.61 6.13
C SER A 26 -12.15 -0.81 5.69
N ASP A 27 -12.50 0.24 6.44
CA ASP A 27 -13.64 1.10 6.16
C ASP A 27 -13.46 1.89 4.85
N LEU A 28 -12.25 2.39 4.60
CA LEU A 28 -11.91 3.13 3.38
C LEU A 28 -12.05 2.25 2.14
N LEU A 29 -11.58 1.00 2.19
CA LEU A 29 -11.71 0.07 1.06
C LEU A 29 -13.18 -0.29 0.78
N ALA A 30 -13.98 -0.50 1.82
CA ALA A 30 -15.40 -0.77 1.66
C ALA A 30 -16.14 0.44 1.07
N ALA A 31 -15.89 1.63 1.60
CA ALA A 31 -16.50 2.87 1.13
C ALA A 31 -16.06 3.24 -0.29
N SER A 32 -14.79 3.05 -0.65
CA SER A 32 -14.29 3.38 -2.00
C SER A 32 -14.97 2.52 -3.06
N LYS A 33 -15.18 1.23 -2.80
CA LYS A 33 -15.93 0.33 -3.70
C LYS A 33 -17.35 0.82 -3.91
N ASP A 34 -18.06 1.15 -2.83
CA ASP A 34 -19.44 1.61 -2.91
C ASP A 34 -19.54 2.91 -3.72
N LEU A 35 -18.67 3.89 -3.43
CA LEU A 35 -18.63 5.17 -4.14
C LEU A 35 -18.34 5.02 -5.64
N VAL A 36 -17.38 4.17 -6.01
CA VAL A 36 -17.03 3.94 -7.41
C VAL A 36 -18.15 3.19 -8.14
N ASN A 37 -18.74 2.16 -7.51
CA ASN A 37 -19.83 1.38 -8.11
C ASN A 37 -21.11 2.19 -8.30
N THR A 38 -21.36 3.16 -7.43
CA THR A 38 -22.53 4.06 -7.49
C THR A 38 -22.27 5.33 -8.30
N GLY A 39 -21.03 5.57 -8.75
CA GLY A 39 -20.67 6.78 -9.49
C GLY A 39 -20.61 8.04 -8.62
N GLU A 40 -20.54 7.89 -7.30
CA GLU A 40 -20.54 8.96 -6.31
C GLU A 40 -19.13 9.34 -5.81
N GLN A 41 -18.06 8.90 -6.50
CA GLN A 41 -16.67 9.17 -6.11
C GLN A 41 -16.36 10.66 -5.89
N GLY A 42 -17.08 11.57 -6.57
CA GLY A 42 -16.94 13.03 -6.41
C GLY A 42 -17.36 13.56 -5.03
N ARG A 43 -17.94 12.72 -4.16
CA ARG A 43 -18.24 13.07 -2.76
C ARG A 43 -16.99 13.15 -1.89
N VAL A 44 -15.89 12.51 -2.31
CA VAL A 44 -14.59 12.59 -1.65
C VAL A 44 -13.78 13.67 -2.37
N SER A 45 -13.22 14.61 -1.62
CA SER A 45 -12.42 15.68 -2.23
C SER A 45 -11.10 15.16 -2.79
N ASP A 46 -10.66 15.73 -3.91
CA ASP A 46 -9.36 15.42 -4.53
C ASP A 46 -8.20 15.57 -3.55
N GLU A 47 -8.25 16.59 -2.67
CA GLU A 47 -7.24 16.81 -1.63
C GLU A 47 -7.17 15.65 -0.63
N SER A 48 -8.32 15.06 -0.26
CA SER A 48 -8.36 13.91 0.64
C SER A 48 -7.75 12.69 -0.02
N VAL A 49 -8.10 12.43 -1.29
CA VAL A 49 -7.51 11.33 -2.08
C VAL A 49 -5.99 11.51 -2.19
N ALA A 50 -5.51 12.72 -2.47
CA ALA A 50 -4.08 13.02 -2.56
C ALA A 50 -3.34 12.79 -1.23
N LYS A 51 -3.92 13.19 -0.09
CA LYS A 51 -3.36 12.94 1.24
C LYS A 51 -3.27 11.44 1.55
N ILE A 52 -4.33 10.68 1.25
CA ILE A 52 -4.37 9.23 1.44
C ILE A 52 -3.28 8.55 0.60
N MET A 53 -3.22 8.84 -0.70
CA MET A 53 -2.19 8.28 -1.59
C MET A 53 -0.78 8.59 -1.08
N THR A 54 -0.53 9.82 -0.67
CA THR A 54 0.77 10.24 -0.13
C THR A 54 1.14 9.45 1.14
N ALA A 55 0.20 9.30 2.06
CA ALA A 55 0.43 8.55 3.30
C ALA A 55 0.72 7.07 3.03
N VAL A 56 -0.07 6.44 2.17
CA VAL A 56 0.08 5.02 1.82
C VAL A 56 1.41 4.76 1.11
N LEU A 57 1.80 5.59 0.13
CA LEU A 57 3.07 5.43 -0.58
C LEU A 57 4.27 5.57 0.37
N ARG A 58 4.23 6.54 1.30
CA ARG A 58 5.29 6.71 2.31
C ARG A 58 5.38 5.52 3.26
N LEU A 59 4.25 5.01 3.73
CA LEU A 59 4.20 3.83 4.59
C LEU A 59 4.69 2.58 3.88
N TYR A 60 4.26 2.37 2.63
CA TYR A 60 4.68 1.22 1.83
C TYR A 60 6.19 1.25 1.60
N ALA A 61 6.74 2.36 1.11
CA ALA A 61 8.18 2.52 0.89
C ALA A 61 8.99 2.26 2.16
N ALA A 62 8.58 2.82 3.30
CA ALA A 62 9.26 2.60 4.58
C ALA A 62 9.23 1.13 5.04
N LYS A 63 8.11 0.42 4.81
CA LYS A 63 7.98 -1.00 5.16
C LYS A 63 8.79 -1.92 4.24
N THR A 64 8.91 -1.58 2.95
CA THR A 64 9.66 -2.40 1.99
C THR A 64 11.16 -2.17 2.03
N ASP A 65 11.62 -0.94 2.31
CA ASP A 65 13.05 -0.63 2.44
C ASP A 65 13.65 -1.18 3.75
N GLY A 66 12.88 -1.19 4.84
CA GLY A 66 13.42 -1.43 6.19
C GLY A 66 13.42 -2.88 6.67
N GLU A 67 12.63 -3.77 6.08
CA GLU A 67 12.36 -5.10 6.67
C GLU A 67 12.79 -6.31 5.80
N GLU A 68 13.40 -6.14 4.62
CA GLU A 68 13.56 -7.22 3.61
C GLU A 68 12.25 -7.97 3.31
N ARG A 69 11.11 -7.40 3.71
CA ARG A 69 9.80 -8.00 3.60
C ARG A 69 9.12 -7.48 2.36
N THR A 70 9.04 -8.35 1.36
CA THR A 70 8.16 -8.15 0.23
C THR A 70 6.75 -8.60 0.62
N PHE A 71 5.83 -7.63 0.76
CA PHE A 71 4.39 -7.92 0.84
C PHE A 71 3.69 -7.27 -0.35
N ARG A 72 2.54 -7.83 -0.75
CA ARG A 72 1.83 -7.34 -1.92
C ARG A 72 1.27 -5.92 -1.64
N PRO A 73 1.53 -4.93 -2.50
CA PRO A 73 1.04 -3.56 -2.33
C PRO A 73 -0.47 -3.42 -2.48
N LEU A 74 -1.11 -4.40 -3.13
CA LEU A 74 -2.53 -4.37 -3.46
C LEU A 74 -3.27 -5.52 -2.76
N HIS A 75 -4.45 -5.21 -2.24
CA HIS A 75 -5.37 -6.19 -1.69
C HIS A 75 -6.03 -7.02 -2.81
N GLY A 76 -6.51 -8.23 -2.49
CA GLY A 76 -7.21 -9.11 -3.44
C GLY A 76 -6.29 -9.97 -4.33
N LYS A 77 -6.88 -10.63 -5.32
CA LYS A 77 -6.19 -11.44 -6.33
C LYS A 77 -6.59 -10.98 -7.73
N GLY A 78 -5.62 -10.83 -8.63
CA GLY A 78 -5.88 -10.43 -10.01
C GLY A 78 -6.47 -9.02 -10.11
N ASP A 79 -7.53 -8.88 -10.90
CA ASP A 79 -8.24 -7.63 -11.19
C ASP A 79 -9.47 -7.39 -10.28
N GLN A 80 -9.63 -8.18 -9.22
CA GLN A 80 -10.81 -8.13 -8.34
C GLN A 80 -11.01 -6.80 -7.61
N GLU A 81 -9.91 -6.11 -7.33
CA GLU A 81 -9.89 -4.89 -6.51
C GLU A 81 -9.47 -3.66 -7.31
N ILE A 82 -8.70 -3.87 -8.39
CA ILE A 82 -8.22 -2.83 -9.28
C ILE A 82 -7.97 -3.44 -10.65
N THR A 83 -8.51 -2.82 -11.69
CA THR A 83 -8.27 -3.24 -13.07
C THR A 83 -6.87 -2.82 -13.54
N ALA A 84 -6.35 -3.49 -14.56
CA ALA A 84 -5.06 -3.14 -15.16
C ALA A 84 -5.04 -1.67 -15.65
N THR A 85 -6.15 -1.18 -16.20
CA THR A 85 -6.26 0.20 -16.68
C THR A 85 -6.20 1.20 -15.53
N GLU A 86 -6.95 0.97 -14.44
CA GLU A 86 -6.91 1.85 -13.26
C GLU A 86 -5.51 1.92 -12.66
N LEU A 87 -4.83 0.77 -12.55
CA LEU A 87 -3.45 0.72 -12.08
C LEU A 87 -2.51 1.54 -12.98
N LEU A 88 -2.59 1.34 -14.30
CA LEU A 88 -1.74 2.06 -15.25
C LEU A 88 -2.02 3.57 -15.25
N THR A 89 -3.29 3.96 -15.14
CA THR A 89 -3.68 5.37 -14.99
C THR A 89 -3.08 5.95 -13.72
N GLY A 90 -3.26 5.29 -12.57
CA GLY A 90 -2.70 5.75 -11.30
C GLY A 90 -1.17 5.91 -11.34
N VAL A 91 -0.45 4.91 -11.86
CA VAL A 91 1.02 4.99 -12.01
C VAL A 91 1.44 6.12 -12.94
N SER A 92 0.76 6.28 -14.08
CA SER A 92 1.08 7.34 -15.06
C SER A 92 0.89 8.73 -14.46
N GLU A 93 -0.18 8.92 -13.68
CA GLU A 93 -0.46 10.17 -12.99
C GLU A 93 0.54 10.48 -11.88
N LEU A 94 0.98 9.47 -11.12
CA LEU A 94 2.03 9.63 -10.12
C LEU A 94 3.37 10.03 -10.75
N LEU A 95 3.76 9.38 -11.84
CA LEU A 95 4.97 9.75 -12.59
C LEU A 95 4.88 11.19 -13.09
N ARG A 96 3.73 11.57 -13.68
CA ARG A 96 3.49 12.93 -14.18
C ARG A 96 3.56 13.97 -13.06
N ALA A 97 2.95 13.69 -11.90
CA ALA A 97 2.98 14.58 -10.75
C ALA A 97 4.40 14.83 -10.21
N MET A 98 5.28 13.83 -10.35
CA MET A 98 6.69 13.90 -9.92
C MET A 98 7.65 14.34 -11.02
N ASN A 99 7.15 14.65 -12.22
CA ASN A 99 7.95 14.92 -13.43
C ASN A 99 8.93 13.77 -13.77
N LEU A 100 8.55 12.53 -13.48
CA LEU A 100 9.33 11.34 -13.79
C LEU A 100 8.95 10.79 -15.17
N SER A 101 9.97 10.40 -15.92
CA SER A 101 9.82 9.74 -17.21
C SER A 101 9.60 8.23 -17.05
N PRO A 102 8.90 7.57 -17.99
CA PRO A 102 8.83 6.11 -18.04
C PRO A 102 10.20 5.42 -18.13
N MET A 103 11.22 6.13 -18.64
CA MET A 103 12.59 5.62 -18.71
C MET A 103 13.20 5.45 -17.32
N GLU A 104 13.00 6.41 -16.41
CA GLU A 104 13.48 6.30 -15.02
C GLU A 104 12.86 5.10 -14.32
N LEU A 105 11.57 4.85 -14.54
CA LEU A 105 10.90 3.65 -14.04
C LEU A 105 11.56 2.35 -14.54
N SER A 106 12.01 2.33 -15.81
CA SER A 106 12.67 1.16 -16.39
C SER A 106 14.02 0.81 -15.73
N ILE A 107 14.73 1.81 -15.18
CA ILE A 107 16.00 1.62 -14.47
C ILE A 107 15.76 0.92 -13.14
N TRP A 108 14.69 1.30 -12.43
CA TRP A 108 14.28 0.71 -11.17
C TRP A 108 13.73 -0.71 -11.34
N PHE A 109 13.00 -1.00 -12.42
CA PHE A 109 12.57 -2.38 -12.71
C PHE A 109 13.72 -3.35 -12.97
N ARG A 110 14.83 -2.86 -13.54
CA ARG A 110 16.04 -3.67 -13.78
C ARG A 110 16.85 -3.93 -12.50
N HIS A 111 16.62 -3.16 -11.44
CA HIS A 111 17.31 -3.27 -10.15
C HIS A 111 16.49 -4.05 -9.11
N ARG A 112 15.65 -5.02 -9.51
CA ARG A 112 15.12 -5.94 -8.51
C ARG A 112 16.28 -6.73 -7.91
N PRO A 113 16.53 -6.64 -6.58
CA PRO A 113 17.40 -7.59 -5.91
C PRO A 113 16.74 -8.97 -6.07
N ASP A 114 17.49 -9.85 -6.70
CA ASP A 114 17.34 -11.29 -6.86
C ASP A 114 16.10 -11.87 -6.17
N ILE A 115 15.08 -12.19 -6.97
CA ILE A 115 14.21 -13.31 -6.62
C ILE A 115 15.10 -14.53 -6.81
N GLU A 116 15.77 -14.99 -5.76
CA GLU A 116 16.31 -16.35 -5.72
C GLU A 116 15.11 -17.29 -5.88
N GLU A 117 14.92 -17.79 -7.09
CA GLU A 117 14.02 -18.90 -7.37
C GLU A 117 14.67 -20.18 -6.81
N GLU A 118 14.03 -20.79 -5.81
CA GLU A 118 14.24 -22.20 -5.43
C GLU A 118 13.55 -23.15 -6.43
#